data_AF-A0A6M8BCR0-F1
#
_entry.id   AF-A0A6M8BCR0-F1
#
_cell.length_a   1.000
_cell.length_b   1.000
_cell.length_c   1.000
_cell.angle_alpha   90.00
_cell.angle_beta   90.00
_cell.angle_gamma   90.00
#
_symmetry.space_group_name_H-M   'P 1'
#
loop_
_entity.id
_entity.type
_entity.pdbx_description
1 polymer ?
#
loop_
_entity_poly.entity_id
_entity_poly.type
_entity_poly.pdbx_seq_one_letter_code
_entity_poly.pdbx_strand_id
1 'polypeptide(L)'
;MTTERLVKLPPLENGDRLTRSEFEQRYNAMPQLKKAELIEGVVYVSSPVRVIHSQPHADLMTWLGSYRAATPGIACYDNPTVRLDADNEPQPDAVLRLEQGGNSWISDDGYLEGAPELVVEIAASSASYDLHDKLRVYRRNCVQEYIVWCTYSQQIDWFYLEDGQYKPQSPDASGILRSRQFPGLWLAASALLAGHLAAVLQTLQQGIATADHQTFVESWAAAAAARVGRIATADHQTFVESLQPTPL
;
A
#
# COMPACT_ATOMS: atom_id res chain seq x y z
N MET A 1 5.03 49.89 -6.67
CA MET A 1 5.73 48.70 -6.16
C MET A 1 4.93 48.16 -4.99
N THR A 2 4.04 47.20 -5.27
CA THR A 2 3.18 46.58 -4.28
C THR A 2 3.96 45.44 -3.66
N THR A 3 4.35 45.62 -2.40
CA THR A 3 5.03 44.62 -1.59
C THR A 3 4.13 43.40 -1.43
N GLU A 4 4.36 42.36 -2.21
CA GLU A 4 3.80 41.04 -1.96
C GLU A 4 4.27 40.58 -0.59
N ARG A 5 3.34 40.60 0.35
CA ARG A 5 3.50 40.03 1.68
C ARG A 5 3.67 38.54 1.48
N LEU A 6 4.91 38.04 1.50
CA LEU A 6 5.22 36.62 1.64
C LEU A 6 4.49 36.11 2.89
N VAL A 7 3.29 35.55 2.70
CA VAL A 7 2.57 34.87 3.77
C VAL A 7 3.38 33.61 4.05
N LYS A 8 4.20 33.66 5.09
CA LYS A 8 4.91 32.48 5.57
C LYS A 8 3.83 31.50 6.04
N LEU A 9 3.64 30.42 5.29
CA LEU A 9 2.70 29.36 5.66
C LEU A 9 3.08 28.85 7.07
N PRO A 10 2.10 28.66 7.98
CA PRO A 10 2.38 28.07 9.28
C PRO A 10 2.90 26.63 9.10
N PRO A 11 3.83 26.16 9.94
CA PRO A 11 4.27 24.77 9.90
C PRO A 11 3.11 23.83 10.22
N LEU A 12 3.21 22.57 9.77
CA LEU A 12 2.32 21.50 10.20
C LEU A 12 2.57 21.17 11.67
N GLU A 13 1.51 21.24 12.47
CA GLU A 13 1.52 20.80 13.87
C GLU A 13 0.57 19.62 14.08
N ASN A 14 0.94 18.72 14.99
CA ASN A 14 0.11 17.57 15.31
C ASN A 14 -1.24 18.02 15.88
N GLY A 15 -2.34 17.57 15.28
CA GLY A 15 -3.70 17.98 15.64
C GLY A 15 -4.27 19.14 14.83
N ASP A 16 -3.49 19.75 13.93
CA ASP A 16 -4.03 20.73 12.97
C ASP A 16 -5.18 20.12 12.18
N ARG A 17 -6.22 20.93 11.90
CA ARG A 17 -7.36 20.53 11.08
C ARG A 17 -7.29 21.21 9.72
N LEU A 18 -7.01 20.45 8.67
CA LEU A 18 -6.73 20.95 7.33
C LEU A 18 -7.47 20.15 6.27
N THR A 19 -7.78 20.81 5.16
CA THR A 19 -8.07 20.10 3.91
C THR A 19 -6.78 19.46 3.37
N ARG A 20 -6.90 18.43 2.53
CA ARG A 20 -5.71 17.81 1.89
C ARG A 20 -4.86 18.82 1.11
N SER A 21 -5.48 19.74 0.37
CA SER A 21 -4.74 20.76 -0.38
C SER A 21 -3.94 21.70 0.53
N GLU A 22 -4.50 22.12 1.67
CA GLU A 22 -3.76 22.94 2.65
C GLU A 22 -2.64 22.15 3.32
N PHE A 23 -2.88 20.88 3.64
CA PHE A 23 -1.87 19.97 4.18
C PHE A 23 -0.69 19.84 3.21
N GLU A 24 -0.94 19.50 1.94
CA GLU A 24 0.09 19.32 0.91
C GLU A 24 0.89 20.62 0.68
N GLN A 25 0.23 21.79 0.63
CA GLN A 25 0.92 23.07 0.48
C GLN A 25 1.88 23.34 1.64
N ARG A 26 1.45 23.08 2.88
CA ARG A 26 2.30 23.26 4.07
C ARG A 26 3.40 22.21 4.13
N TYR A 27 3.11 20.96 3.78
CA TYR A 27 4.09 19.88 3.80
C TYR A 27 5.22 20.13 2.78
N ASN A 28 4.88 20.53 1.56
CA ASN A 28 5.85 20.91 0.53
C ASN A 28 6.73 22.10 0.93
N ALA A 29 6.21 23.01 1.76
CA ALA A 29 6.98 24.11 2.33
C ALA A 29 7.92 23.70 3.49
N MET A 30 7.88 22.42 3.92
CA MET A 30 8.69 21.86 5.02
C MET A 30 9.58 20.70 4.56
N PRO A 31 10.60 20.93 3.69
CA PRO A 31 11.42 19.86 3.11
C PRO A 31 12.26 19.06 4.14
N GLN A 32 12.40 19.58 5.37
CA GLN A 32 13.08 18.88 6.46
C GLN A 32 12.16 17.91 7.22
N LEU A 33 10.84 18.09 7.13
CA LEU A 33 9.88 17.19 7.73
C LEU A 33 9.84 15.89 6.92
N LYS A 34 10.02 14.76 7.59
CA LYS A 34 10.23 13.47 6.90
C LYS A 34 8.95 12.66 6.72
N LYS A 35 8.07 12.65 7.72
CA LYS A 35 6.83 11.87 7.72
C LYS A 35 5.73 12.68 8.36
N ALA A 36 4.63 12.84 7.64
CA ALA A 36 3.40 13.48 8.12
C ALA A 36 2.22 12.89 7.36
N GLU A 37 1.10 12.75 8.04
CA GLU A 37 -0.10 12.13 7.50
C GLU A 37 -1.31 13.04 7.75
N LEU A 38 -2.29 12.96 6.86
CA LEU A 38 -3.60 13.56 7.09
C LEU A 38 -4.64 12.45 7.23
N ILE A 39 -5.29 12.35 8.38
CA ILE A 39 -6.30 11.32 8.68
C ILE A 39 -7.55 12.05 9.19
N GLU A 40 -8.68 11.90 8.52
CA GLU A 40 -9.94 12.59 8.86
C GLU A 40 -9.78 14.12 8.94
N GLY A 41 -8.95 14.69 8.06
CA GLY A 41 -8.59 16.11 8.08
C GLY A 41 -7.74 16.54 9.28
N VAL A 42 -7.21 15.61 10.07
CA VAL A 42 -6.31 15.88 11.20
C VAL A 42 -4.88 15.53 10.83
N VAL A 43 -3.95 16.46 11.09
CA VAL A 43 -2.54 16.30 10.80
C VAL A 43 -1.86 15.47 11.90
N TYR A 44 -1.10 14.46 11.48
CA TYR A 44 -0.24 13.67 12.34
C TYR A 44 1.21 13.84 11.92
N VAL A 45 2.03 14.43 12.79
CA VAL A 45 3.47 14.59 12.57
C VAL A 45 4.22 13.47 13.28
N SER A 46 4.91 12.62 12.53
CA SER A 46 5.53 11.43 13.11
C SER A 46 6.75 11.77 13.98
N SER A 47 6.91 11.00 15.06
CA SER A 47 8.13 11.03 15.89
C SER A 47 9.26 10.21 15.26
N PRO A 48 10.53 10.42 15.66
CA PRO A 48 11.65 9.59 15.21
C PRO A 48 11.41 8.09 15.44
N VAL A 49 11.74 7.28 14.43
CA VAL A 49 11.56 5.83 14.45
C VAL A 49 12.49 5.18 15.48
N ARG A 50 11.94 4.33 16.34
CA ARG A 50 12.69 3.55 17.34
C ARG A 50 12.96 2.13 16.84
N VAL A 51 13.98 1.48 17.41
CA VAL A 51 14.37 0.09 17.06
C VAL A 51 13.20 -0.90 17.20
N ILE A 52 12.34 -0.68 18.20
CA ILE A 52 11.15 -1.50 18.46
C ILE A 52 10.08 -1.43 17.34
N HIS A 53 10.17 -0.45 16.45
CA HIS A 53 9.40 -0.38 15.22
C HIS A 53 10.24 -0.80 14.00
N SER A 54 11.51 -0.35 13.91
CA SER A 54 12.32 -0.58 12.70
C SER A 54 12.63 -2.04 12.41
N GLN A 55 12.84 -2.88 13.43
CA GLN A 55 13.13 -4.30 13.20
C GLN A 55 11.89 -5.06 12.67
N PRO A 56 10.70 -4.95 13.32
CA PRO A 56 9.45 -5.44 12.73
C PRO A 56 9.21 -4.94 11.31
N HIS A 57 9.50 -3.65 11.04
CA HIS A 57 9.39 -3.07 9.71
C HIS A 57 10.29 -3.80 8.70
N ALA A 58 11.57 -3.98 9.03
CA ALA A 58 12.51 -4.68 8.15
C ALA A 58 12.09 -6.13 7.88
N ASP A 59 11.60 -6.85 8.89
CA ASP A 59 11.12 -8.23 8.75
C ASP A 59 9.88 -8.30 7.85
N LEU A 60 8.94 -7.37 8.04
CA LEU A 60 7.73 -7.26 7.23
C LEU A 60 8.05 -6.96 5.76
N MET A 61 8.93 -5.99 5.51
CA MET A 61 9.36 -5.64 4.16
C MET A 61 10.16 -6.76 3.50
N THR A 62 10.91 -7.54 4.27
CA THR A 62 11.59 -8.75 3.76
C THR A 62 10.57 -9.80 3.32
N TRP A 63 9.53 -10.04 4.11
CA TRP A 63 8.45 -10.96 3.77
C TRP A 63 7.68 -10.53 2.52
N LEU A 64 7.19 -9.27 2.48
CA LEU A 64 6.46 -8.73 1.32
C LEU A 64 7.34 -8.63 0.08
N GLY A 65 8.59 -8.19 0.23
CA GLY A 65 9.55 -8.08 -0.86
C GLY A 65 9.89 -9.44 -1.48
N SER A 66 10.00 -10.49 -0.65
CA SER A 66 10.21 -11.87 -1.12
C SER A 66 9.02 -12.38 -1.92
N TYR A 67 7.79 -12.08 -1.50
CA TYR A 67 6.60 -12.42 -2.25
C TYR A 67 6.53 -11.68 -3.59
N ARG A 68 6.80 -10.36 -3.58
CA ARG A 68 6.86 -9.52 -4.78
C ARG A 68 7.91 -10.03 -5.77
N ALA A 69 9.06 -10.50 -5.29
CA ALA A 69 10.10 -11.04 -6.15
C ALA A 69 9.65 -12.30 -6.94
N ALA A 70 8.72 -13.08 -6.38
CA ALA A 70 8.16 -14.28 -7.01
C ALA A 70 6.83 -14.03 -7.76
N THR A 71 6.31 -12.79 -7.75
CA THR A 71 4.94 -12.49 -8.22
C THR A 71 4.96 -11.27 -9.15
N PRO A 72 5.22 -11.46 -10.46
CA PRO A 72 5.15 -10.39 -11.44
C PRO A 72 3.76 -9.72 -11.52
N GLY A 73 3.72 -8.43 -11.86
CA GLY A 73 2.47 -7.67 -12.02
C GLY A 73 1.96 -7.02 -10.73
N ILE A 74 2.72 -7.11 -9.64
CA ILE A 74 2.44 -6.42 -8.38
C ILE A 74 3.60 -5.51 -7.98
N ALA A 75 3.29 -4.44 -7.26
CA ALA A 75 4.24 -3.52 -6.67
C ALA A 75 4.17 -3.58 -5.14
N CYS A 76 5.34 -3.47 -4.51
CA CYS A 76 5.50 -3.37 -3.06
C CYS A 76 6.21 -2.05 -2.75
N TYR A 77 5.62 -1.24 -1.88
CA TYR A 77 6.14 0.07 -1.51
C TYR A 77 6.40 0.15 -0.01
N ASP A 78 7.51 0.80 0.33
CA ASP A 78 7.97 1.12 1.68
C ASP A 78 7.61 2.58 1.99
N ASN A 79 6.81 2.82 3.02
CA ASN A 79 6.37 4.16 3.45
C ASN A 79 5.81 5.08 2.33
N PRO A 80 4.95 4.60 1.40
CA PRO A 80 4.42 5.47 0.34
C PRO A 80 3.46 6.52 0.92
N THR A 81 3.34 7.68 0.29
CA THR A 81 2.19 8.58 0.50
C THR A 81 1.02 8.11 -0.35
N VAL A 82 -0.14 7.90 0.28
CA VAL A 82 -1.34 7.35 -0.35
C VAL A 82 -2.49 8.34 -0.22
N ARG A 83 -2.90 8.95 -1.33
CA ARG A 83 -4.07 9.83 -1.39
C ARG A 83 -5.34 9.00 -1.58
N LEU A 84 -6.10 8.83 -0.50
CA LEU A 84 -7.32 8.01 -0.52
C LEU A 84 -8.55 8.84 -0.91
N ASP A 85 -8.73 10.00 -0.30
CA ASP A 85 -9.85 10.90 -0.54
C ASP A 85 -9.46 12.37 -0.19
N ALA A 86 -10.43 13.28 -0.19
CA ALA A 86 -10.22 14.71 0.04
C ALA A 86 -9.72 15.07 1.46
N ASP A 87 -9.87 14.16 2.42
CA ASP A 87 -9.56 14.36 3.84
C ASP A 87 -8.49 13.37 4.35
N ASN A 88 -7.99 12.48 3.49
CA ASN A 88 -7.10 11.38 3.89
C ASN A 88 -5.93 11.17 2.93
N GLU A 89 -4.75 11.33 3.50
CA GLU A 89 -3.45 11.11 2.89
C GLU A 89 -2.51 10.41 3.89
N PRO A 90 -2.74 9.11 4.17
CA PRO A 90 -1.84 8.31 5.01
C PRO A 90 -0.48 8.02 4.35
N GLN A 91 0.49 7.67 5.20
CA GLN A 91 1.81 7.14 4.87
C GLN A 91 2.01 5.78 5.58
N PRO A 92 1.31 4.71 5.13
CA PRO A 92 1.39 3.39 5.76
C PRO A 92 2.80 2.83 5.72
N ASP A 93 3.13 1.94 6.66
CA ASP A 93 4.47 1.35 6.73
C ASP A 93 4.78 0.48 5.50
N ALA A 94 3.80 -0.29 5.00
CA ALA A 94 3.94 -1.02 3.74
C ALA A 94 2.65 -1.08 2.93
N VAL A 95 2.81 -1.16 1.62
CA VAL A 95 1.72 -1.37 0.66
C VAL A 95 2.08 -2.48 -0.32
N LEU A 96 1.11 -3.34 -0.63
CA LEU A 96 1.17 -4.25 -1.76
C LEU A 96 -0.01 -3.98 -2.68
N ARG A 97 0.26 -3.89 -3.98
CA ARG A 97 -0.75 -3.44 -4.94
C ARG A 97 -0.60 -4.09 -6.32
N LEU A 98 -1.72 -4.30 -7.03
CA LEU A 98 -1.77 -4.83 -8.39
C LEU A 98 -1.47 -3.74 -9.43
N GLU A 99 -0.35 -3.81 -10.15
CA GLU A 99 0.08 -2.75 -11.07
C GLU A 99 -0.96 -2.46 -12.18
N GLN A 100 -1.81 -3.42 -12.51
CA GLN A 100 -2.92 -3.27 -13.45
C GLN A 100 -4.19 -3.92 -12.88
N GLY A 101 -5.36 -3.36 -13.20
CA GLY A 101 -6.65 -3.91 -12.76
C GLY A 101 -6.94 -3.82 -11.25
N GLY A 102 -6.02 -3.22 -10.49
CA GLY A 102 -6.25 -2.86 -9.09
C GLY A 102 -6.99 -1.54 -8.91
N ASN A 103 -7.18 -1.15 -7.65
CA ASN A 103 -7.97 0.03 -7.25
C ASN A 103 -7.14 1.29 -6.99
N SER A 104 -5.85 1.25 -7.32
CA SER A 104 -4.91 2.38 -7.14
C SER A 104 -4.04 2.62 -8.37
N TRP A 105 -3.48 3.82 -8.50
CA TRP A 105 -2.60 4.23 -9.58
C TRP A 105 -1.55 5.22 -9.10
N ILE A 106 -0.49 5.41 -9.88
CA ILE A 106 0.51 6.44 -9.60
C ILE A 106 0.07 7.72 -10.32
N SER A 107 -0.05 8.82 -9.59
CA SER A 107 -0.36 10.15 -10.14
C SER A 107 0.82 10.72 -10.92
N ASP A 108 0.58 11.78 -11.69
CA ASP A 108 1.60 12.46 -12.50
C ASP A 108 2.76 13.03 -11.64
N ASP A 109 2.47 13.40 -10.39
CA ASP A 109 3.45 13.87 -9.40
C ASP A 109 4.10 12.73 -8.58
N GLY A 110 3.80 11.47 -8.91
CA GLY A 110 4.50 10.29 -8.41
C GLY A 110 3.97 9.71 -7.09
N TYR A 111 2.81 10.15 -6.62
CA TYR A 111 2.16 9.61 -5.42
C TYR A 111 1.20 8.47 -5.74
N LEU A 112 0.90 7.64 -4.74
CA LEU A 112 -0.10 6.61 -4.89
C LEU A 112 -1.48 7.21 -4.64
N GLU A 113 -2.41 7.03 -5.57
CA GLU A 113 -3.81 7.44 -5.41
C GLU A 113 -4.75 6.24 -5.50
N GLY A 114 -5.89 6.35 -4.81
CA GLY A 114 -6.86 5.26 -4.70
C GLY A 114 -6.46 4.20 -3.68
N ALA A 115 -7.23 3.13 -3.61
CA ALA A 115 -7.09 2.10 -2.58
C ALA A 115 -6.14 0.99 -3.01
N PRO A 116 -5.04 0.74 -2.30
CA PRO A 116 -4.23 -0.45 -2.54
C PRO A 116 -4.96 -1.71 -2.07
N GLU A 117 -4.58 -2.86 -2.64
CA GLU A 117 -5.18 -4.14 -2.26
C GLU A 117 -4.78 -4.58 -0.85
N LEU A 118 -3.56 -4.26 -0.40
CA LEU A 118 -3.09 -4.51 0.96
C LEU A 118 -2.34 -3.30 1.52
N VAL A 119 -2.72 -2.90 2.73
CA VAL A 119 -2.01 -1.91 3.56
C VAL A 119 -1.55 -2.57 4.86
N VAL A 120 -0.35 -2.23 5.32
CA VAL A 120 0.20 -2.72 6.59
C VAL A 120 0.69 -1.56 7.46
N GLU A 121 0.35 -1.63 8.74
CA GLU A 121 0.77 -0.67 9.78
C GLU A 121 1.44 -1.41 10.95
N ILE A 122 2.48 -0.82 11.52
CA ILE A 122 3.22 -1.31 12.68
C ILE A 122 3.03 -0.32 13.82
N ALA A 123 2.20 -0.73 14.77
CA ALA A 123 1.88 0.07 15.94
C ALA A 123 2.61 -0.46 17.18
N ALA A 124 2.88 0.43 18.15
CA ALA A 124 3.31 -0.02 19.46
C ALA A 124 2.16 -0.77 20.18
N SER A 125 0.92 -0.32 20.03
CA SER A 125 -0.27 -0.88 20.70
C SER A 125 -1.53 -0.64 19.87
N SER A 126 -2.50 -1.54 20.00
CA SER A 126 -3.83 -1.42 19.39
C SER A 126 -4.67 -0.28 19.96
N ALA A 127 -4.31 0.24 21.14
CA ALA A 127 -4.99 1.36 21.78
C ALA A 127 -4.67 2.73 21.16
N SER A 128 -3.84 2.78 20.11
CA SER A 128 -3.55 4.04 19.41
C SER A 128 -4.84 4.60 18.79
N TYR A 129 -5.16 5.85 19.12
CA TYR A 129 -6.32 6.56 18.54
C TYR A 129 -6.23 6.59 17.01
N ASP A 130 -5.04 6.88 16.47
CA ASP A 130 -4.78 6.90 15.03
C ASP A 130 -5.09 5.56 14.36
N LEU A 131 -4.82 4.43 15.02
CA LEU A 131 -5.09 3.10 14.44
C LEU A 131 -6.59 2.85 14.23
N HIS A 132 -7.43 3.32 15.16
CA HIS A 132 -8.88 3.21 15.04
C HIS A 132 -9.42 4.09 13.91
N ASP A 133 -8.82 5.26 13.71
CA ASP A 133 -9.21 6.21 12.66
C ASP A 133 -8.75 5.67 11.30
N LYS A 134 -7.49 5.26 11.17
CA LYS A 134 -6.94 4.59 9.98
C LYS A 134 -7.73 3.35 9.58
N LEU A 135 -8.10 2.48 10.54
CA LEU A 135 -8.93 1.32 10.23
C LEU A 135 -10.26 1.72 9.58
N ARG A 136 -10.92 2.78 10.07
CA ARG A 136 -12.17 3.28 9.48
C ARG A 136 -11.94 3.91 8.10
N VAL A 137 -10.85 4.66 7.95
CA VAL A 137 -10.43 5.31 6.70
C VAL A 137 -10.12 4.29 5.61
N TYR A 138 -9.31 3.27 5.90
CA TYR A 138 -8.99 2.21 4.96
C TYR A 138 -10.25 1.41 4.58
N ARG A 139 -11.11 1.10 5.55
CA ARG A 139 -12.38 0.39 5.30
C ARG A 139 -13.29 1.17 4.36
N ARG A 140 -13.54 2.45 4.64
CA ARG A 140 -14.48 3.26 3.85
C ARG A 140 -13.95 3.58 2.44
N ASN A 141 -12.63 3.61 2.28
CA ASN A 141 -11.97 3.76 1.00
C ASN A 141 -11.75 2.42 0.29
N CYS A 142 -12.31 1.31 0.80
CA CYS A 142 -12.29 0.01 0.16
C CYS A 142 -10.88 -0.60 -0.03
N VAL A 143 -9.96 -0.36 0.90
CA VAL A 143 -8.73 -1.16 0.99
C VAL A 143 -9.11 -2.60 1.33
N GLN A 144 -8.72 -3.54 0.47
CA GLN A 144 -9.27 -4.91 0.51
C GLN A 144 -8.73 -5.73 1.68
N GLU A 145 -7.46 -5.53 2.04
CA GLU A 145 -6.82 -6.18 3.18
C GLU A 145 -6.02 -5.17 4.01
N TYR A 146 -6.06 -5.35 5.32
CA TYR A 146 -5.38 -4.47 6.26
C TYR A 146 -4.70 -5.30 7.35
N ILE A 147 -3.39 -5.13 7.53
CA ILE A 147 -2.63 -5.78 8.58
C ILE A 147 -2.16 -4.75 9.60
N VAL A 148 -2.34 -5.07 10.88
CA VAL A 148 -1.72 -4.32 11.98
C VAL A 148 -0.82 -5.25 12.78
N TRP A 149 0.46 -4.89 12.87
CA TRP A 149 1.38 -5.52 13.80
C TRP A 149 1.52 -4.64 15.05
N CYS A 150 0.91 -5.08 16.15
CA CYS A 150 1.04 -4.45 17.46
C CYS A 150 2.24 -5.04 18.23
N THR A 151 3.34 -4.30 18.31
CA THR A 151 4.62 -4.82 18.81
C THR A 151 4.67 -5.02 20.33
N TYR A 152 3.99 -4.20 21.14
CA TYR A 152 3.99 -4.38 22.60
C TYR A 152 3.06 -5.51 23.04
N SER A 153 1.92 -5.67 22.37
CA SER A 153 0.97 -6.75 22.66
C SER A 153 1.33 -8.06 21.96
N GLN A 154 2.41 -8.09 21.17
CA GLN A 154 2.84 -9.24 20.38
C GLN A 154 1.68 -9.86 19.58
N GLN A 155 0.99 -9.02 18.83
CA GLN A 155 -0.21 -9.40 18.10
C GLN A 155 -0.13 -8.93 16.65
N ILE A 156 -0.63 -9.77 15.75
CA ILE A 156 -0.85 -9.42 14.34
C ILE A 156 -2.34 -9.61 14.07
N ASP A 157 -3.00 -8.52 13.69
CA ASP A 157 -4.38 -8.54 13.23
C ASP A 157 -4.39 -8.38 11.72
N TRP A 158 -5.02 -9.31 11.01
CA TRP A 158 -5.20 -9.24 9.56
C TRP A 158 -6.68 -9.20 9.25
N PHE A 159 -7.15 -8.10 8.68
CA PHE A 159 -8.53 -7.90 8.28
C PHE A 159 -8.69 -8.04 6.77
N TYR A 160 -9.84 -8.56 6.34
CA TYR A 160 -10.29 -8.52 4.95
C TYR A 160 -11.63 -7.79 4.85
N LEU A 161 -11.81 -7.05 3.76
CA LEU A 161 -13.05 -6.33 3.48
C LEU A 161 -14.08 -7.30 2.89
N GLU A 162 -15.25 -7.39 3.51
CA GLU A 162 -16.37 -8.20 3.05
C GLU A 162 -17.67 -7.43 3.33
N ASP A 163 -18.49 -7.22 2.31
CA ASP A 163 -19.74 -6.44 2.38
C ASP A 163 -19.57 -5.05 3.03
N GLY A 164 -18.46 -4.38 2.70
CA GLY A 164 -18.13 -3.04 3.23
C GLY A 164 -17.67 -3.02 4.70
N GLN A 165 -17.44 -4.19 5.30
CA GLN A 165 -16.97 -4.32 6.69
C GLN A 165 -15.65 -5.07 6.76
N TYR A 166 -14.76 -4.65 7.65
CA TYR A 166 -13.57 -5.44 7.96
C TYR A 166 -13.92 -6.59 8.88
N LYS A 167 -13.54 -7.79 8.46
CA LYS A 167 -13.64 -9.02 9.26
C LYS A 167 -12.24 -9.49 9.61
N PRO A 168 -11.98 -9.83 10.89
CA PRO A 168 -10.69 -10.37 11.28
C PRO A 168 -10.50 -11.76 10.65
N GLN A 169 -9.28 -12.03 10.21
CA GLN A 169 -8.85 -13.34 9.79
C GLN A 169 -8.34 -14.11 11.00
N SER A 170 -8.74 -15.38 11.14
CA SER A 170 -8.10 -16.30 12.06
C SER A 170 -7.08 -17.15 11.30
N PRO A 171 -5.93 -17.48 11.91
CA PRO A 171 -5.00 -18.42 11.31
C PRO A 171 -5.66 -19.79 11.15
N ASP A 172 -5.20 -20.55 10.15
CA ASP A 172 -5.64 -21.92 9.96
C ASP A 172 -5.14 -22.87 11.08
N ALA A 173 -5.47 -24.16 10.97
CA ALA A 173 -5.05 -25.18 11.94
C ALA A 173 -3.51 -25.33 12.07
N SER A 174 -2.75 -24.82 11.11
CA SER A 174 -1.28 -24.80 11.12
C SER A 174 -0.72 -23.46 11.61
N GLY A 175 -1.58 -22.53 12.04
CA GLY A 175 -1.15 -21.21 12.54
C GLY A 175 -0.82 -20.21 11.43
N ILE A 176 -1.27 -20.45 10.20
CA ILE A 176 -0.92 -19.63 9.03
C ILE A 176 -2.08 -18.69 8.68
N LEU A 177 -1.78 -17.40 8.54
CA LEU A 177 -2.66 -16.40 7.92
C LEU A 177 -2.37 -16.34 6.42
N ARG A 178 -3.40 -16.15 5.59
CA ARG A 178 -3.31 -16.18 4.13
C ARG A 178 -4.05 -15.00 3.52
N SER A 179 -3.43 -14.33 2.56
CA SER A 179 -4.13 -13.28 1.80
C SER A 179 -5.24 -13.87 0.93
N ARG A 180 -6.32 -13.11 0.76
CA ARG A 180 -7.43 -13.40 -0.17
C ARG A 180 -7.21 -12.73 -1.54
N GLN A 181 -6.55 -11.59 -1.58
CA GLN A 181 -6.22 -10.83 -2.80
C GLN A 181 -4.93 -11.32 -3.45
N PHE A 182 -4.00 -11.86 -2.66
CA PHE A 182 -2.68 -12.29 -3.11
C PHE A 182 -2.49 -13.79 -2.85
N PRO A 183 -2.96 -14.69 -3.73
CA PRO A 183 -2.77 -16.13 -3.58
C PRO A 183 -1.30 -16.48 -3.29
N GLY A 184 -1.06 -17.35 -2.33
CA GLY A 184 0.30 -17.73 -1.91
C GLY A 184 1.02 -16.76 -0.97
N LEU A 185 0.48 -15.56 -0.70
CA LEU A 185 1.00 -14.68 0.36
C LEU A 185 0.58 -15.24 1.73
N TRP A 186 1.41 -16.12 2.26
CA TRP A 186 1.19 -16.81 3.54
C TRP A 186 2.10 -16.24 4.63
N LEU A 187 1.57 -16.15 5.85
CA LEU A 187 2.25 -15.62 7.02
C LEU A 187 2.12 -16.57 8.22
N ALA A 188 3.25 -17.10 8.68
CA ALA A 188 3.33 -17.77 9.97
C ALA A 188 3.40 -16.72 11.09
N ALA A 189 2.25 -16.23 11.53
CA ALA A 189 2.15 -15.09 12.46
C ALA A 189 2.91 -15.30 13.77
N SER A 190 2.76 -16.48 14.40
CA SER A 190 3.48 -16.80 15.64
C SER A 190 4.99 -16.87 15.45
N ALA A 191 5.46 -17.32 14.28
CA ALA A 191 6.89 -17.33 13.97
C ALA A 191 7.43 -15.91 13.76
N LEU A 192 6.67 -15.04 13.09
CA LEU A 192 7.04 -13.63 12.92
C LEU A 192 7.13 -12.91 14.27
N LEU A 193 6.13 -13.10 15.12
CA LEU A 193 6.10 -12.54 16.48
C LEU A 193 7.25 -13.05 17.38
N ALA A 194 7.71 -14.28 17.15
CA ALA A 194 8.86 -14.86 17.85
C ALA A 194 10.23 -14.46 17.25
N GLY A 195 10.26 -13.66 16.18
CA GLY A 195 11.50 -13.27 15.49
C GLY A 195 12.12 -14.39 14.65
N HIS A 196 11.36 -15.43 14.32
CA HIS A 196 11.83 -16.58 13.53
C HIS A 196 11.63 -16.34 12.02
N LEU A 197 12.29 -15.31 11.48
CA LEU A 197 12.12 -14.87 10.08
C LEU A 197 12.35 -16.01 9.06
N ALA A 198 13.31 -16.90 9.31
CA ALA A 198 13.55 -18.05 8.41
C ALA A 198 12.32 -18.96 8.26
N ALA A 199 11.58 -19.21 9.35
CA ALA A 199 10.36 -20.01 9.32
C ALA A 199 9.21 -19.26 8.61
N VAL A 200 9.15 -17.94 8.77
CA VAL A 200 8.20 -17.09 8.04
C VAL A 200 8.43 -17.20 6.53
N LEU A 201 9.69 -17.05 6.09
CA LEU A 201 10.04 -17.15 4.68
C LEU A 201 9.84 -18.56 4.13
N GLN A 202 10.10 -19.61 4.91
CA GLN A 202 9.80 -20.99 4.50
C GLN A 202 8.29 -21.19 4.29
N THR A 203 7.46 -20.65 5.18
CA THR A 203 5.99 -20.71 5.05
C THR A 203 5.52 -19.95 3.82
N LEU A 204 6.10 -18.77 3.55
CA LEU A 204 5.83 -18.01 2.33
C LEU A 204 6.18 -18.81 1.07
N GLN A 205 7.35 -19.47 1.05
CA GLN A 205 7.75 -20.30 -0.10
C GLN A 205 6.79 -21.46 -0.35
N GLN A 206 6.21 -22.05 0.70
CA GLN A 206 5.15 -23.06 0.54
C GLN A 206 3.91 -22.46 -0.14
N GLY A 207 3.51 -21.24 0.24
CA GLY A 207 2.40 -20.53 -0.39
C GLY A 207 2.66 -20.19 -1.86
N ILE A 208 3.86 -19.69 -2.18
CA ILE A 208 4.31 -19.41 -3.55
C ILE A 208 4.34 -20.69 -4.41
N ALA A 209 4.65 -21.85 -3.82
CA ALA A 209 4.68 -23.12 -4.54
C ALA A 209 3.28 -23.69 -4.88
N THR A 210 2.19 -23.06 -4.44
CA THR A 210 0.83 -23.56 -4.68
C THR A 210 0.34 -23.33 -6.11
N ALA A 211 -0.58 -24.18 -6.57
CA ALA A 211 -1.23 -24.04 -7.87
C ALA A 211 -2.04 -22.73 -8.00
N ASP A 212 -2.63 -22.25 -6.90
CA ASP A 212 -3.39 -20.99 -6.90
C ASP A 212 -2.48 -19.79 -7.18
N HIS A 213 -1.27 -19.76 -6.59
CA HIS A 213 -0.28 -18.72 -6.89
C HIS A 213 0.22 -18.81 -8.32
N GLN A 214 0.52 -20.02 -8.82
CA GLN A 214 0.94 -20.22 -10.21
C GLN A 214 -0.13 -19.71 -11.19
N THR A 215 -1.39 -20.08 -10.97
CA THR A 215 -2.54 -19.62 -11.78
C THR A 215 -2.66 -18.10 -11.73
N PHE A 216 -2.49 -17.50 -10.55
CA PHE A 216 -2.49 -16.06 -10.38
C PHE A 216 -1.38 -15.39 -11.21
N VAL A 217 -0.14 -15.86 -11.13
CA VAL A 217 1.00 -15.34 -11.91
C VAL A 217 0.78 -15.52 -13.42
N GLU A 218 0.28 -16.67 -13.86
CA GLU A 218 0.00 -16.94 -15.27
C GLU A 218 -1.06 -16.00 -15.83
N SER A 219 -2.08 -15.65 -15.02
CA SER A 219 -3.11 -14.69 -15.43
C SER A 219 -2.51 -13.31 -15.78
N TRP A 220 -1.47 -12.88 -15.06
CA TRP A 220 -0.74 -11.64 -15.33
C TRP A 220 0.15 -11.74 -16.57
N ALA A 221 0.84 -12.86 -16.76
CA ALA A 221 1.65 -13.10 -17.95
C ALA A 221 0.78 -13.06 -19.23
N ALA A 222 -0.40 -13.68 -19.18
CA ALA A 222 -1.37 -13.66 -20.27
C ALA A 222 -1.90 -12.24 -20.54
N ALA A 223 -2.26 -11.49 -19.49
CA ALA A 223 -2.71 -10.11 -19.61
C ALA A 223 -1.63 -9.19 -20.22
N ALA A 224 -0.37 -9.34 -19.79
CA ALA A 224 0.76 -8.59 -20.32
C ALA A 224 1.02 -8.92 -21.80
N ALA A 225 1.03 -10.20 -22.18
CA ALA A 225 1.22 -10.64 -23.56
C ALA A 225 0.12 -10.13 -24.51
N ALA A 226 -1.15 -10.20 -24.08
CA ALA A 226 -2.29 -9.68 -24.84
C ALA A 226 -2.23 -8.17 -25.08
N ARG A 227 -1.52 -7.43 -24.22
CA ARG A 227 -1.35 -5.98 -24.34
C ARG A 227 -0.20 -5.62 -25.29
N VAL A 228 0.92 -6.33 -25.25
CA VAL A 228 2.00 -6.18 -26.24
C VAL A 228 1.47 -6.46 -27.65
N GLY A 229 0.67 -7.51 -27.82
CA GLY A 229 0.01 -7.81 -29.09
C GLY A 229 -0.90 -6.69 -29.58
N ARG A 230 -1.70 -6.08 -28.68
CA ARG A 230 -2.61 -4.96 -29.04
C ARG A 230 -1.87 -3.68 -29.42
N ILE A 231 -0.79 -3.33 -28.71
CA ILE A 231 0.04 -2.17 -29.06
C ILE A 231 0.71 -2.38 -30.41
N ALA A 232 1.28 -3.57 -30.65
CA ALA A 232 1.90 -3.90 -31.94
C ALA A 232 0.90 -3.85 -33.11
N THR A 233 -0.35 -4.28 -32.90
CA THR A 233 -1.40 -4.17 -33.93
C THR A 233 -1.86 -2.74 -34.16
N ALA A 234 -1.94 -1.91 -33.11
CA ALA A 234 -2.35 -0.52 -33.22
C ALA A 234 -1.29 0.33 -33.95
N ASP A 235 -0.01 0.12 -33.64
CA ASP A 235 1.10 0.79 -34.33
C ASP A 235 1.17 0.36 -35.81
N HIS A 236 0.95 -0.93 -36.10
CA HIS A 236 0.89 -1.42 -37.47
C HIS A 236 -0.28 -0.82 -38.25
N GLN A 237 -1.47 -0.71 -37.66
CA GLN A 237 -2.65 -0.14 -38.32
C GLN A 237 -2.48 1.37 -38.57
N THR A 238 -1.93 2.10 -37.59
CA THR A 238 -1.62 3.53 -37.73
C THR A 238 -0.57 3.79 -38.82
N PHE A 239 0.44 2.92 -38.93
CA PHE A 239 1.45 2.98 -40.01
C PHE A 239 0.83 2.72 -41.39
N VAL A 240 -0.05 1.72 -41.51
CA VAL A 240 -0.72 1.39 -42.78
C VAL A 240 -1.68 2.51 -43.22
N GLU A 241 -2.41 3.13 -42.29
CA GLU A 241 -3.28 4.27 -42.60
C GLU A 241 -2.50 5.52 -43.03
N SER A 242 -1.29 5.73 -42.50
CA SER A 242 -0.40 6.83 -42.91
C SER A 242 0.16 6.71 -44.34
N LEU A 243 0.06 5.51 -44.94
CA LEU A 243 0.52 5.22 -46.29
C LEU A 243 -0.59 5.33 -47.34
N GLN A 244 -1.84 5.59 -46.95
CA GLN A 244 -2.92 5.77 -47.91
C GLN A 244 -2.87 7.19 -48.50
N PRO A 245 -2.83 7.34 -49.84
CA PRO A 245 -2.81 8.65 -50.46
C PRO A 245 -4.11 9.41 -50.19
N THR A 246 -3.98 10.68 -49.80
CA THR A 246 -5.12 11.56 -49.54
C THR A 246 -5.96 11.71 -50.82
N PRO A 247 -7.29 11.48 -50.77
CA PRO A 247 -8.13 11.68 -51.94
C PRO A 247 -8.09 13.15 -52.38
N LEU A 248 -7.88 13.38 -53.68
CA LEU A 248 -7.91 14.69 -54.34
C LEU A 248 -9.32 15.28 -54.37
#